data_AF-A0A4Q3SUY1-F1
#
_entry.id   AF-A0A4Q3SUY1-F1
#
_cell.length_a   1.000
_cell.length_b   1.000
_cell.length_c   1.000
_cell.angle_alpha   90.00
_cell.angle_beta   90.00
_cell.angle_gamma   90.00
#
_symmetry.space_group_name_H-M   'P 1'
#
loop_
_entity.id
_entity.type
_entity.pdbx_description
1 polymer ?
#
loop_
_entity_poly.entity_id
_entity_poly.type
_entity_poly.pdbx_seq_one_letter_code
_entity_poly.pdbx_strand_id
1 'polypeptide(L)'
;SGGCRAPRRFVDWPTFFDFGDGAVRPNKKIDTTLSTALFKLPGSVVPNPDPKANPSSLAQRNLLRHLTFSLPSGQKVAKAMGLTPLSKTDLAQLKPFGFDDRTPLWFYILREAAVAEDGERLGPVGGRIVTEVFLGLIEGDRSSYLAQEPEWQPSLPTIDPSRQGDDFTMIDMLRFAGVA
;
A
#
# COMPACT_ATOMS: atom_id res chain seq x y z
N SER A 1 -15.11 10.48 -21.50
CA SER A 1 -14.26 10.61 -22.70
C SER A 1 -12.84 10.96 -22.28
N GLY A 2 -11.96 9.96 -22.24
CA GLY A 2 -10.54 10.18 -21.91
C GLY A 2 -9.83 10.76 -23.13
N GLY A 3 -9.64 12.08 -23.15
CA GLY A 3 -8.92 12.75 -24.24
C GLY A 3 -7.46 12.29 -24.36
N CYS A 4 -6.86 12.51 -25.52
CA CYS A 4 -5.44 12.23 -25.77
C CYS A 4 -4.56 12.93 -24.72
N ARG A 5 -3.75 12.15 -24.01
CA ARG A 5 -2.82 12.65 -23.00
C ARG A 5 -1.78 13.53 -23.69
N ALA A 6 -1.55 14.74 -23.18
CA ALA A 6 -0.52 15.64 -23.72
C ALA A 6 0.84 14.91 -23.73
N PRO A 7 1.69 15.07 -24.77
CA PRO A 7 2.94 14.28 -24.93
C PRO A 7 3.86 14.29 -23.71
N ARG A 8 3.88 15.38 -22.94
CA ARG A 8 4.67 15.54 -21.70
C ARG A 8 4.14 14.78 -20.48
N ARG A 9 2.95 14.19 -20.58
CA ARG A 9 2.37 13.35 -19.55
C ARG A 9 2.50 11.94 -20.10
N PHE A 10 3.59 11.26 -19.78
CA PHE A 10 3.75 9.82 -20.00
C PHE A 10 4.09 9.16 -18.65
N VAL A 11 4.01 7.83 -18.58
CA VAL A 11 4.59 7.09 -17.45
C VAL A 11 5.90 6.52 -17.96
N ASP A 12 6.96 6.75 -17.21
CA ASP A 12 8.28 6.19 -17.52
C ASP A 12 8.36 4.79 -16.89
N TRP A 13 7.76 3.79 -17.57
CA TRP A 13 7.60 2.44 -17.04
C TRP A 13 8.90 1.75 -16.58
N PRO A 14 10.05 1.93 -17.27
CA PRO A 14 11.33 1.42 -16.78
C PRO A 14 11.73 1.87 -15.37
N THR A 15 11.18 2.97 -14.87
CA THR A 15 11.43 3.40 -13.49
C THR A 15 10.61 2.61 -12.45
N PHE A 16 9.54 1.93 -12.87
CA PHE A 16 8.62 1.18 -11.99
C PHE A 16 8.83 -0.34 -12.04
N PHE A 17 9.20 -0.87 -13.21
CA PHE A 17 9.40 -2.30 -13.43
C PHE A 17 10.82 -2.56 -13.93
N ASP A 18 11.42 -3.67 -13.52
CA ASP A 18 12.79 -4.02 -13.90
C ASP A 18 12.83 -4.69 -15.27
N PHE A 19 13.27 -3.96 -16.29
CA PHE A 19 13.47 -4.49 -17.65
C PHE A 19 14.90 -5.01 -17.88
N GLY A 20 15.76 -5.04 -16.84
CA GLY A 20 17.17 -5.39 -16.94
C GLY A 20 18.06 -4.26 -17.51
N ASP A 21 17.52 -3.05 -17.63
CA ASP A 21 18.21 -1.86 -18.15
C ASP A 21 18.84 -0.99 -17.05
N GLY A 22 18.63 -1.37 -15.77
CA GLY A 22 19.12 -0.63 -14.61
C GLY A 22 18.36 0.68 -14.33
N ALA A 23 17.21 0.92 -14.97
CA ALA A 23 16.43 2.14 -14.80
C ALA A 23 15.50 2.13 -13.58
N VAL A 24 15.22 0.94 -13.03
CA VAL A 24 14.26 0.76 -11.93
C VAL A 24 14.63 1.60 -10.70
N ARG A 25 13.61 2.25 -10.11
CA ARG A 25 13.73 3.09 -8.93
C ARG A 25 12.94 2.45 -7.79
N PRO A 26 13.59 1.70 -6.89
CA PRO A 26 12.91 1.07 -5.77
C PRO A 26 12.18 2.10 -4.89
N ASN A 27 11.01 1.71 -4.41
CA ASN A 27 10.27 2.50 -3.43
C ASN A 27 10.97 2.46 -2.07
N LYS A 28 10.58 3.40 -1.20
CA LYS A 28 11.02 3.35 0.21
C LYS A 28 10.38 2.16 0.91
N LYS A 29 11.09 1.61 1.89
CA LYS A 29 10.58 0.61 2.83
C LYS A 29 9.31 1.11 3.52
N ILE A 30 8.41 0.19 3.83
CA ILE A 30 7.23 0.41 4.65
C ILE A 30 7.68 0.35 6.11
N ASP A 31 7.90 1.50 6.72
CA ASP A 31 8.34 1.61 8.10
C ASP A 31 7.71 2.81 8.83
N THR A 32 8.12 3.03 10.08
CA THR A 32 7.62 4.14 10.91
C THR A 32 8.30 5.48 10.63
N THR A 33 9.19 5.55 9.63
CA THR A 33 9.87 6.76 9.22
C THR A 33 9.13 7.42 8.06
N LEU A 34 9.05 8.75 8.08
CA LEU A 34 8.42 9.51 7.01
C LEU A 34 9.42 10.48 6.42
N SER A 35 9.29 10.72 5.11
CA SER A 35 10.06 11.77 4.47
C SER A 35 9.64 13.15 4.99
N THR A 36 10.59 14.08 5.07
CA THR A 36 10.35 15.46 5.53
C THR A 36 9.21 16.15 4.77
N ALA A 37 9.06 15.85 3.48
CA ALA A 37 7.97 16.36 2.65
C ALA A 37 6.57 15.96 3.15
N LEU A 38 6.44 14.79 3.80
CA LEU A 38 5.17 14.33 4.37
C LEU A 38 4.85 14.99 5.73
N PHE A 39 5.82 15.63 6.38
CA PHE A 39 5.57 16.48 7.55
C PHE A 39 5.15 17.90 7.16
N LYS A 40 5.47 18.33 5.94
CA LYS A 40 5.18 19.67 5.41
C LYS A 40 4.51 19.55 4.05
N LEU A 41 3.28 19.03 4.04
CA LEU A 41 2.53 18.88 2.80
C LEU A 41 2.33 20.24 2.09
N PRO A 42 2.38 20.27 0.75
CA PRO A 42 2.28 21.51 -0.01
C PRO A 42 0.89 22.13 0.10
N GLY A 43 0.82 23.45 -0.08
CA GLY A 43 -0.43 24.22 0.00
C GLY A 43 -1.50 23.81 -1.02
N SER A 44 -1.10 23.15 -2.12
CA SER A 44 -2.03 22.54 -3.08
C SER A 44 -2.80 21.34 -2.52
N VAL A 45 -2.25 20.67 -1.50
CA VAL A 45 -2.88 19.54 -0.80
C VAL A 45 -3.54 20.00 0.49
N VAL A 46 -2.89 20.91 1.23
CA VAL A 46 -3.38 21.47 2.49
C VAL A 46 -3.37 22.99 2.41
N PRO A 47 -4.43 23.62 1.89
CA PRO A 47 -4.53 25.07 1.86
C PRO A 47 -4.70 25.59 3.30
N ASN A 48 -4.06 26.72 3.61
CA ASN A 48 -4.13 27.39 4.92
C ASN A 48 -3.90 26.43 6.10
N PRO A 49 -2.69 25.85 6.22
CA PRO A 49 -2.40 24.88 7.26
C PRO A 49 -2.50 25.51 8.65
N ASP A 50 -3.20 24.83 9.54
CA ASP A 50 -3.30 25.18 10.96
C ASP A 50 -2.95 23.94 11.80
N PRO A 51 -2.02 24.03 12.78
CA PRO A 51 -1.59 22.86 13.55
C PRO A 51 -2.70 22.12 14.29
N LYS A 52 -3.83 22.77 14.62
CA LYS A 52 -4.93 22.17 15.40
C LYS A 52 -6.10 21.76 14.51
N ALA A 53 -6.51 22.61 13.59
CA ALA A 53 -7.70 22.44 12.77
C ALA A 53 -7.41 21.83 11.39
N ASN A 54 -6.25 22.10 10.79
CA ASN A 54 -5.91 21.61 9.46
C ASN A 54 -4.40 21.34 9.31
N PRO A 55 -3.86 20.31 10.00
CA PRO A 55 -2.42 20.12 10.07
C PRO A 55 -1.83 19.73 8.73
N SER A 56 -0.63 20.23 8.45
CA SER A 56 0.16 19.93 7.24
C SER A 56 0.92 18.61 7.32
N SER A 57 1.02 17.99 8.50
CA SER A 57 1.69 16.70 8.68
C SER A 57 0.76 15.54 8.33
N LEU A 58 1.17 14.68 7.39
CA LEU A 58 0.44 13.47 7.02
C LEU A 58 0.23 12.56 8.24
N ALA A 59 1.26 12.36 9.06
CA ALA A 59 1.16 11.54 10.26
C ALA A 59 0.09 12.07 11.22
N GLN A 60 0.11 13.38 11.51
CA GLN A 60 -0.88 13.99 12.38
C GLN A 60 -2.29 13.84 11.82
N ARG A 61 -2.48 14.06 10.51
CA ARG A 61 -3.77 13.87 9.85
C ARG A 61 -4.26 12.42 9.90
N ASN A 62 -3.36 11.45 9.74
CA ASN A 62 -3.71 10.03 9.82
C ASN A 62 -4.12 9.64 11.25
N LEU A 63 -3.40 10.12 12.26
CA LEU A 63 -3.73 9.87 13.67
C LEU A 63 -5.04 10.56 14.09
N LEU A 64 -5.30 11.79 13.64
CA LEU A 64 -6.58 12.46 13.89
C LEU A 64 -7.75 11.74 13.22
N ARG A 65 -7.59 11.29 11.97
CA ARG A 65 -8.60 10.46 11.29
C ARG A 65 -8.88 9.16 12.04
N HIS A 66 -7.84 8.57 12.64
CA HIS A 66 -7.99 7.40 13.50
C HIS A 66 -8.95 7.65 14.67
N LEU A 67 -8.88 8.83 15.28
CA LEU A 67 -9.81 9.25 16.34
C LEU A 67 -11.20 9.53 15.78
N THR A 68 -11.30 10.26 14.66
CA THR A 68 -12.59 10.59 14.01
C THR A 68 -13.39 9.34 13.68
N PHE A 69 -12.74 8.32 13.13
CA PHE A 69 -13.37 7.05 12.79
C PHE A 69 -13.40 6.04 13.93
N SER A 70 -12.94 6.43 15.13
CA SER A 70 -12.90 5.58 16.33
C SER A 70 -12.24 4.22 16.06
N LEU A 71 -11.17 4.23 15.26
CA LEU A 71 -10.51 2.99 14.86
C LEU A 71 -9.88 2.28 16.08
N PRO A 72 -10.00 0.94 16.17
CA PRO A 72 -9.38 0.17 17.23
C PRO A 72 -7.84 0.21 17.14
N SER A 73 -7.16 -0.10 18.25
CA SER A 73 -5.69 -0.23 18.24
C SER A 73 -5.24 -1.43 17.41
N GLY A 74 -4.00 -1.38 16.91
CA GLY A 74 -3.42 -2.49 16.15
C GLY A 74 -3.45 -3.83 16.89
N GLN A 75 -3.14 -3.82 18.19
CA GLN A 75 -3.23 -5.02 19.03
C GLN A 75 -4.65 -5.57 19.13
N LYS A 76 -5.68 -4.71 19.18
CA LYS A 76 -7.08 -5.14 19.21
C LYS A 76 -7.49 -5.77 17.87
N VAL A 77 -7.06 -5.17 16.75
CA VAL A 77 -7.32 -5.71 15.41
C VAL A 77 -6.62 -7.06 15.22
N ALA A 78 -5.34 -7.16 15.58
CA ALA A 78 -4.59 -8.42 15.52
C ALA A 78 -5.32 -9.53 16.27
N LYS A 79 -5.73 -9.27 17.52
CA LYS A 79 -6.49 -10.24 18.33
C LYS A 79 -7.82 -10.61 17.71
N ALA A 80 -8.58 -9.65 17.17
CA ALA A 80 -9.86 -9.92 16.51
C ALA A 80 -9.68 -10.80 15.25
N MET A 81 -8.53 -10.70 14.59
CA MET A 81 -8.15 -11.54 13.46
C MET A 81 -7.56 -12.91 13.87
N GLY A 82 -7.35 -13.17 15.16
CA GLY A 82 -6.66 -14.37 15.65
C GLY A 82 -5.14 -14.36 15.39
N LEU A 83 -4.55 -13.19 15.15
CA LEU A 83 -3.12 -13.01 14.90
C LEU A 83 -2.38 -12.66 16.20
N THR A 84 -1.13 -13.09 16.30
CA THR A 84 -0.23 -12.69 17.39
C THR A 84 0.08 -11.19 17.29
N PRO A 85 -0.26 -10.37 18.30
CA PRO A 85 0.10 -8.96 18.27
C PRO A 85 1.61 -8.73 18.38
N LEU A 86 2.09 -7.61 17.85
CA LEU A 86 3.47 -7.15 18.03
C LEU A 86 3.84 -7.12 19.52
N SER A 87 5.07 -7.51 19.80
CA SER A 87 5.56 -7.55 21.17
C SER A 87 5.68 -6.15 21.76
N LYS A 88 5.67 -6.05 23.09
CA LYS A 88 5.97 -4.76 23.76
C LYS A 88 7.36 -4.24 23.42
N THR A 89 8.31 -5.14 23.13
CA THR A 89 9.67 -4.78 22.72
C THR A 89 9.64 -4.09 21.36
N ASP A 90 8.87 -4.61 20.39
CA ASP A 90 8.74 -4.00 19.07
C ASP A 90 8.11 -2.60 19.13
N LEU A 91 7.33 -2.33 20.18
CA LEU A 91 6.61 -1.09 20.41
C LEU A 91 7.24 -0.21 21.50
N ALA A 92 8.43 -0.56 21.99
CA ALA A 92 9.05 0.10 23.14
C ALA A 92 9.21 1.62 22.96
N GLN A 93 9.43 2.09 21.72
CA GLN A 93 9.52 3.51 21.39
C GLN A 93 8.25 4.31 21.67
N LEU A 94 7.10 3.63 21.77
CA LEU A 94 5.81 4.25 22.05
C LEU A 94 5.49 4.33 23.55
N LYS A 95 6.26 3.64 24.38
CA LYS A 95 6.05 3.58 25.83
C LYS A 95 6.07 4.95 26.52
N PRO A 96 6.96 5.90 26.18
CA PRO A 96 6.94 7.25 26.77
C PRO A 96 5.62 8.01 26.51
N PHE A 97 4.87 7.60 25.48
CA PHE A 97 3.59 8.21 25.10
C PHE A 97 2.38 7.38 25.57
N GLY A 98 2.61 6.23 26.24
CA GLY A 98 1.55 5.33 26.69
C GLY A 98 0.81 4.63 25.55
N PHE A 99 1.46 4.46 24.39
CA PHE A 99 0.86 3.84 23.20
C PHE A 99 1.45 2.46 22.87
N ASP A 100 2.30 1.89 23.73
CA ASP A 100 2.89 0.55 23.54
C ASP A 100 1.90 -0.61 23.76
N ASP A 101 0.75 -0.35 24.39
CA ASP A 101 -0.33 -1.32 24.58
C ASP A 101 -1.62 -1.03 23.77
N ARG A 102 -1.75 0.19 23.25
CA ARG A 102 -2.91 0.72 22.50
C ARG A 102 -2.44 1.55 21.32
N THR A 103 -1.59 0.94 20.50
CA THR A 103 -0.97 1.62 19.37
C THR A 103 -2.00 1.95 18.29
N PRO A 104 -2.06 3.19 17.77
CA PRO A 104 -2.91 3.51 16.62
C PRO A 104 -2.64 2.55 15.45
N LEU A 105 -3.70 1.99 14.84
CA LEU A 105 -3.62 0.93 13.83
C LEU A 105 -2.71 1.29 12.67
N TRP A 106 -2.77 2.53 12.18
CA TRP A 106 -1.91 2.97 11.08
C TRP A 106 -0.43 2.87 11.43
N PHE A 107 -0.03 3.34 12.62
CA PHE A 107 1.36 3.22 13.07
C PHE A 107 1.73 1.76 13.30
N TYR A 108 0.82 0.98 13.90
CA TYR A 108 1.03 -0.43 14.16
C TYR A 108 1.32 -1.19 12.86
N ILE A 109 0.55 -0.98 11.80
CA ILE A 109 0.74 -1.64 10.48
C ILE A 109 2.11 -1.28 9.88
N LEU A 110 2.53 -0.01 9.99
CA LEU A 110 3.85 0.41 9.53
C LEU A 110 4.98 -0.24 10.33
N ARG A 111 4.82 -0.33 11.66
CA ARG A 111 5.80 -1.00 12.52
C ARG A 111 5.83 -2.50 12.24
N GLU A 112 4.68 -3.11 12.02
CA GLU A 112 4.50 -4.52 11.70
C GLU A 112 5.22 -4.89 10.40
N ALA A 113 5.01 -4.11 9.34
CA ALA A 113 5.73 -4.26 8.09
C ALA A 113 7.26 -4.20 8.30
N ALA A 114 7.74 -3.21 9.05
CA ALA A 114 9.16 -3.05 9.32
C ALA A 114 9.79 -4.24 10.10
N VAL A 115 9.08 -4.81 11.08
CA VAL A 115 9.66 -5.89 11.91
C VAL A 115 9.45 -7.29 11.35
N ALA A 116 8.32 -7.54 10.70
CA ALA A 116 7.96 -8.88 10.24
C ALA A 116 8.46 -9.13 8.81
N GLU A 117 8.55 -8.09 7.99
CA GLU A 117 8.75 -8.21 6.55
C GLU A 117 9.89 -7.31 6.03
N ASP A 118 10.75 -6.82 6.93
CA ASP A 118 11.83 -5.87 6.62
C ASP A 118 11.34 -4.63 5.87
N GLY A 119 10.06 -4.28 6.00
CA GLY A 119 9.42 -3.19 5.27
C GLY A 119 9.27 -3.40 3.75
N GLU A 120 9.52 -4.61 3.23
CA GLU A 120 9.32 -4.91 1.79
C GLU A 120 7.84 -5.15 1.43
N ARG A 121 7.03 -5.56 2.42
CA ARG A 121 5.59 -5.79 2.26
C ARG A 121 4.85 -5.52 3.56
N LEU A 122 3.53 -5.45 3.47
CA LEU A 122 2.68 -5.34 4.66
C LEU A 122 2.79 -6.62 5.49
N GLY A 123 2.82 -6.44 6.82
CA GLY A 123 2.78 -7.56 7.75
C GLY A 123 1.37 -8.16 7.90
N PRO A 124 1.20 -9.13 8.81
CA PRO A 124 -0.01 -9.94 8.90
C PRO A 124 -1.32 -9.15 9.03
N VAL A 125 -1.40 -8.14 9.91
CA VAL A 125 -2.61 -7.32 10.05
C VAL A 125 -2.81 -6.43 8.84
N GLY A 126 -1.78 -5.69 8.43
CA GLY A 126 -1.87 -4.75 7.31
C GLY A 126 -2.23 -5.44 6.00
N GLY A 127 -1.54 -6.54 5.69
CA GLY A 127 -1.74 -7.33 4.49
C GLY A 127 -3.13 -7.93 4.45
N ARG A 128 -3.59 -8.52 5.56
CA ARG A 128 -4.94 -9.12 5.63
C ARG A 128 -6.04 -8.09 5.39
N ILE A 129 -5.96 -6.89 5.99
CA ILE A 129 -6.93 -5.81 5.75
C ILE A 129 -7.01 -5.50 4.25
N VAL A 130 -5.88 -5.31 3.59
CA VAL A 130 -5.84 -4.95 2.17
C VAL A 130 -6.37 -6.09 1.31
N THR A 131 -5.91 -7.32 1.54
CA THR A 131 -6.31 -8.51 0.78
C THR A 131 -7.80 -8.78 0.90
N GLU A 132 -8.36 -8.77 2.12
CA GLU A 132 -9.79 -9.04 2.32
C GLU A 132 -10.68 -7.96 1.68
N VAL A 133 -10.23 -6.70 1.61
CA VAL A 133 -10.93 -5.66 0.85
C VAL A 133 -10.97 -5.98 -0.64
N PHE A 134 -9.84 -6.35 -1.25
CA PHE A 134 -9.80 -6.71 -2.67
C PHE A 134 -10.63 -7.96 -2.97
N LEU A 135 -10.50 -9.01 -2.16
CA LEU A 135 -11.31 -10.22 -2.31
C LEU A 135 -12.80 -9.91 -2.21
N GLY A 136 -13.21 -9.16 -1.18
CA GLY A 136 -14.62 -8.78 -1.01
C GLY A 136 -15.16 -7.93 -2.15
N LEU A 137 -14.34 -7.05 -2.75
CA LEU A 137 -14.73 -6.28 -3.94
C LEU A 137 -14.91 -7.19 -5.16
N ILE A 138 -13.98 -8.12 -5.41
CA ILE A 138 -14.03 -9.02 -6.56
C ILE A 138 -15.21 -10.01 -6.44
N GLU A 139 -15.37 -10.63 -5.27
CA GLU A 139 -16.46 -11.58 -5.00
C GLU A 139 -17.84 -10.90 -4.96
N GLY A 140 -17.89 -9.66 -4.46
CA GLY A 140 -19.13 -8.89 -4.36
C GLY A 140 -19.58 -8.27 -5.68
N ASP A 141 -18.67 -8.08 -6.64
CA ASP A 141 -18.97 -7.53 -7.96
C ASP A 141 -19.42 -8.62 -8.93
N ARG A 142 -20.72 -8.61 -9.28
CA ARG A 142 -21.27 -9.54 -10.27
C ARG A 142 -20.66 -9.39 -11.64
N SER A 143 -20.09 -8.24 -11.97
CA SER A 143 -19.41 -7.98 -13.25
C SER A 143 -17.93 -8.33 -13.23
N SER A 144 -17.39 -8.81 -12.10
CA SER A 144 -16.00 -9.27 -12.04
C SER A 144 -15.78 -10.48 -12.94
N TYR A 145 -14.54 -10.65 -13.42
CA TYR A 145 -14.18 -11.82 -14.23
C TYR A 145 -14.44 -13.13 -13.48
N LEU A 146 -14.20 -13.18 -12.17
CA LEU A 146 -14.48 -14.39 -11.37
C LEU A 146 -15.98 -14.74 -11.33
N ALA A 147 -16.86 -13.74 -11.40
CA ALA A 147 -18.30 -13.94 -11.42
C ALA A 147 -18.84 -14.24 -12.83
N GLN A 148 -18.29 -13.59 -13.87
CA GLN A 148 -18.74 -13.73 -15.25
C GLN A 148 -18.21 -14.99 -15.93
N GLU A 149 -16.94 -15.32 -15.69
CA GLU A 149 -16.23 -16.45 -16.31
C GLU A 149 -15.30 -17.14 -15.27
N PRO A 150 -15.84 -18.02 -14.40
CA PRO A 150 -15.08 -18.63 -13.30
C PRO A 150 -13.86 -19.46 -13.73
N GLU A 151 -13.89 -20.02 -14.93
CA GLU A 151 -12.82 -20.83 -15.52
C GLU A 151 -11.88 -20.00 -16.43
N TRP A 152 -12.02 -18.66 -16.43
CA TRP A 152 -11.18 -17.79 -17.25
C TRP A 152 -9.71 -17.95 -16.88
N GLN A 153 -8.85 -17.99 -17.90
CA GLN A 153 -7.40 -17.99 -17.74
C GLN A 153 -6.79 -16.88 -18.61
N PRO A 154 -5.68 -16.24 -18.16
CA PRO A 154 -4.95 -15.29 -18.97
C PRO A 154 -4.54 -15.90 -20.31
N SER A 155 -4.92 -15.25 -21.41
CA SER A 155 -4.60 -15.71 -22.77
C SER A 155 -3.44 -14.94 -23.43
N LEU A 156 -2.93 -13.90 -22.77
CA LEU A 156 -1.85 -13.09 -23.30
C LEU A 156 -0.52 -13.86 -23.23
N PRO A 157 0.29 -13.82 -24.31
CA PRO A 157 1.55 -14.53 -24.30
C PRO A 157 2.54 -13.87 -23.35
N THR A 158 3.37 -14.69 -22.71
CA THR A 158 4.62 -14.27 -22.10
C THR A 158 5.60 -13.89 -23.21
N ILE A 159 6.46 -12.90 -22.94
CA ILE A 159 7.48 -12.47 -23.91
C ILE A 159 8.70 -13.37 -23.85
N ASP A 160 8.93 -13.97 -22.69
CA ASP A 160 9.90 -15.05 -22.57
C ASP A 160 9.23 -16.36 -22.99
N PRO A 161 9.63 -16.96 -24.12
CA PRO A 161 9.04 -18.22 -24.60
C PRO A 161 9.32 -19.41 -23.68
N SER A 162 10.22 -19.27 -22.69
CA SER A 162 10.45 -20.28 -21.66
C SER A 162 9.44 -20.23 -20.51
N ARG A 163 8.66 -19.15 -20.37
CA ARG A 163 7.57 -18.98 -19.39
C ARG A 163 6.23 -19.28 -20.04
N GLN A 164 5.28 -19.90 -19.34
CA GLN A 164 3.94 -20.22 -19.88
C GLN A 164 2.84 -20.07 -18.83
N GLY A 165 1.61 -19.84 -19.28
CA GLY A 165 0.42 -19.78 -18.42
C GLY A 165 0.50 -18.69 -17.36
N ASP A 166 0.51 -19.11 -16.09
CA ASP A 166 0.42 -18.24 -14.91
C ASP A 166 1.67 -17.36 -14.67
N ASP A 167 2.72 -17.54 -15.46
CA ASP A 167 3.97 -16.76 -15.38
C ASP A 167 3.89 -15.38 -16.07
N PHE A 168 2.68 -14.93 -16.43
CA PHE A 168 2.45 -13.61 -17.03
C PHE A 168 2.70 -12.47 -16.03
N THR A 169 3.51 -11.48 -16.42
CA THR A 169 3.90 -10.35 -15.57
C THR A 169 3.49 -9.00 -16.15
N MET A 170 3.60 -7.94 -15.36
CA MET A 170 3.40 -6.56 -15.84
C MET A 170 4.37 -6.18 -16.98
N ILE A 171 5.59 -6.75 -17.01
CA ILE A 171 6.55 -6.52 -18.10
C ILE A 171 6.00 -7.07 -19.43
N ASP A 172 5.39 -8.25 -19.39
CA ASP A 172 4.77 -8.87 -20.56
C ASP A 172 3.63 -8.00 -21.08
N MET A 173 2.77 -7.49 -20.18
CA MET A 173 1.67 -6.58 -20.53
C MET A 173 2.17 -5.28 -21.19
N LEU A 174 3.18 -4.64 -20.61
CA LEU A 174 3.67 -3.32 -21.06
C LEU A 174 4.32 -3.38 -22.44
N ARG A 175 5.12 -4.43 -22.67
CA ARG A 175 5.73 -4.67 -23.99
C ARG A 175 4.69 -5.13 -25.01
N PHE A 176 3.71 -5.97 -24.63
CA PHE A 176 2.59 -6.32 -25.51
C PHE A 176 1.80 -5.07 -25.96
N ALA A 177 1.61 -4.11 -25.06
CA ALA A 177 0.96 -2.83 -25.34
C ALA A 177 1.84 -1.83 -26.11
N GLY A 178 3.13 -2.12 -26.34
CA GLY A 178 4.07 -1.24 -27.04
C GLY A 178 4.38 0.07 -26.29
N VAL A 179 4.25 0.08 -24.96
CA VAL A 179 4.49 1.27 -24.13
C VAL A 179 5.79 1.22 -23.33
N ALA A 180 6.51 0.09 -23.38
CA ALA A 180 7.83 -0.12 -22.81
C ALA A 180 8.66 -1.03 -23.72
#